data_AF-A0A535KMZ3-F1
#
_entry.id   AF-A0A535KMZ3-F1
#
_cell.length_a   1.000
_cell.length_b   1.000
_cell.length_c   1.000
_cell.angle_alpha   90.00
_cell.angle_beta   90.00
_cell.angle_gamma   90.00
#
_symmetry.space_group_name_H-M   'P 1'
#
loop_
_entity.id
_entity.type
_entity.pdbx_description
1 polymer ?
#
loop_
_entity_poly.entity_id
_entity_poly.type
_entity_poly.pdbx_seq_one_letter_code
_entity_poly.pdbx_strand_id
1 'polypeptide(L)'
;ADKNGIFYAFKRASLSNGPVWQTPIATAGACPQCGQGSISSAVWWGGGMLYVAGGKTTINGQACGGSLRALNPTNGSFIWQDCLPRTVLGAVTDTGSRVLAVVDGTALTLVNALTGASLYNNTANKYYGSPSISNGVLYVGSKASGLFAFGT
;
A
#
# COMPACT_ATOMS: atom_id res chain seq x y z
N ALA A 1 -1.67 9.53 17.95
CA ALA A 1 -1.54 8.28 17.19
C ALA A 1 -0.06 8.09 16.87
N ASP A 2 0.57 7.03 17.37
CA ASP A 2 1.98 6.75 17.07
C ASP A 2 2.12 6.23 15.64
N LYS A 3 2.39 7.15 14.71
CA LYS A 3 2.72 6.84 13.32
C LYS A 3 4.23 6.58 13.22
N ASN A 4 4.69 5.56 13.95
CA ASN A 4 6.10 5.20 14.06
C ASN A 4 6.65 4.46 12.82
N GLY A 5 5.82 4.24 11.80
CA GLY A 5 6.24 3.64 10.53
C GLY A 5 6.48 2.13 10.59
N ILE A 6 6.08 1.49 11.68
CA ILE A 6 6.20 0.04 11.87
C ILE A 6 4.87 -0.62 11.55
N PHE A 7 4.92 -1.69 10.76
CA PHE A 7 3.80 -2.61 10.55
C PHE A 7 3.91 -3.76 11.55
N TYR A 8 2.80 -4.10 12.19
CA TYR A 8 2.75 -5.10 13.26
C TYR A 8 1.80 -6.21 12.90
N ALA A 9 2.17 -7.45 13.24
CA ALA A 9 1.23 -8.56 13.27
C ALA A 9 1.04 -9.08 14.68
N PHE A 10 -0.19 -9.44 15.02
CA PHE A 10 -0.55 -9.96 16.33
C PHE A 10 -1.31 -11.28 16.18
N LYS A 11 -1.17 -12.16 17.17
CA LYS A 11 -2.09 -13.30 17.32
C LYS A 11 -3.42 -12.79 17.84
N ARG A 12 -4.49 -12.97 17.05
CA ARG A 12 -5.86 -12.53 17.40
C ARG A 12 -6.28 -12.98 18.81
N ALA A 13 -5.95 -14.20 19.20
CA ALA A 13 -6.32 -14.78 20.49
C ALA A 13 -5.38 -14.41 21.66
N SER A 14 -4.30 -13.66 21.42
CA SER A 14 -3.26 -13.42 22.43
C SER A 14 -2.59 -12.06 22.26
N LEU A 15 -3.40 -11.00 22.13
CA LEU A 15 -2.91 -9.63 21.92
C LEU A 15 -1.97 -9.15 23.03
N SER A 16 -2.18 -9.61 24.26
CA SER A 16 -1.34 -9.27 25.44
C SER A 16 0.11 -9.75 25.31
N ASN A 17 0.39 -10.74 24.47
CA ASN A 17 1.74 -11.25 24.25
C ASN A 17 2.57 -10.33 23.33
N GLY A 18 1.97 -9.25 22.84
CA GLY A 18 2.61 -8.35 21.90
C GLY A 18 2.61 -8.88 20.46
N PRO A 19 3.31 -8.18 19.55
CA PRO A 19 3.36 -8.57 18.15
C PRO A 19 4.16 -9.88 17.97
N VAL A 20 3.70 -10.74 17.06
CA VAL A 20 4.48 -11.91 16.65
C VAL A 20 5.71 -11.52 15.84
N TRP A 21 5.58 -10.43 15.09
CA TRP A 21 6.66 -9.79 14.36
C TRP A 21 6.28 -8.34 14.07
N GLN A 22 7.30 -7.55 13.77
CA GLN A 22 7.17 -6.15 13.42
C GLN A 22 8.17 -5.80 12.33
N THR A 23 7.75 -4.97 11.37
CA THR A 23 8.56 -4.63 10.19
C THR A 23 8.52 -3.12 9.96
N PRO A 24 9.66 -2.41 9.95
CA PRO A 24 9.70 -1.00 9.57
C PRO A 24 9.38 -0.83 8.08
N ILE A 25 8.31 -0.11 7.76
CA ILE A 25 7.86 0.11 6.37
C ILE A 25 7.98 1.57 5.93
N ALA A 26 8.02 2.51 6.87
CA ALA A 26 8.13 3.94 6.61
C ALA A 26 8.96 4.64 7.70
N THR A 27 9.46 5.83 7.39
CA THR A 27 10.07 6.74 8.37
C THR A 27 9.00 7.25 9.33
N ALA A 28 9.21 7.15 10.64
CA ALA A 28 8.30 7.66 11.66
C ALA A 28 8.03 9.17 11.54
N GLY A 29 6.88 9.62 12.05
CA GLY A 29 6.64 11.04 12.32
C GLY A 29 5.16 11.39 12.41
N ALA A 30 4.87 12.69 12.57
CA ALA A 30 3.52 13.16 12.92
C ALA A 30 2.63 13.50 11.72
N CYS A 31 3.19 13.67 10.50
CA CYS A 31 2.44 14.06 9.30
C CYS A 31 2.43 12.97 8.22
N PRO A 32 1.48 12.02 8.25
CA PRO A 32 1.28 11.05 7.17
C PRO A 32 1.06 11.64 5.79
N GLN A 33 0.33 12.76 5.69
CA GLN A 33 0.13 13.42 4.40
C GLN A 33 1.45 13.99 3.83
N CYS A 34 2.41 14.29 4.68
CA CYS A 34 3.77 14.71 4.31
C CYS A 34 4.71 13.53 4.03
N GLY A 35 4.20 12.30 4.17
CA GLY A 35 4.94 11.05 4.01
C GLY A 35 5.57 10.50 5.28
N GLN A 36 5.18 10.95 6.47
CA GLN A 36 5.69 10.40 7.73
C GLN A 36 4.78 9.31 8.31
N GLY A 37 5.35 8.13 8.55
CA GLY A 37 4.67 6.95 9.03
C GLY A 37 3.88 6.24 7.93
N SER A 38 2.96 5.37 8.33
CA SER A 38 2.00 4.76 7.40
C SER A 38 0.58 4.85 7.96
N ILE A 39 -0.36 5.16 7.05
CA ILE A 39 -1.80 5.10 7.30
C ILE A 39 -2.54 4.27 6.26
N SER A 40 -1.83 3.78 5.24
CA SER A 40 -2.41 2.94 4.21
C SER A 40 -2.86 1.62 4.82
N SER A 41 -4.07 1.21 4.49
CA SER A 41 -4.57 -0.11 4.90
C SER A 41 -3.90 -1.19 4.05
N ALA A 42 -3.44 -2.23 4.73
CA ALA A 42 -2.86 -3.40 4.09
C ALA A 42 -3.96 -4.33 3.54
N VAL A 43 -3.60 -5.14 2.56
CA VAL A 43 -4.47 -6.21 2.05
C VAL A 43 -3.71 -7.53 2.09
N TRP A 44 -4.42 -8.57 2.54
CA TRP A 44 -3.94 -9.94 2.46
C TRP A 44 -4.61 -10.62 1.28
N TRP A 45 -3.83 -11.23 0.39
CA TRP A 45 -4.36 -12.13 -0.62
C TRP A 45 -4.12 -13.58 -0.21
N GLY A 46 -5.12 -14.44 -0.41
CA GLY A 46 -5.11 -15.86 -0.02
C GLY A 46 -3.94 -16.69 -0.56
N GLY A 47 -3.11 -16.14 -1.45
CA GLY A 47 -1.86 -16.73 -1.94
C GLY A 47 -0.64 -16.56 -1.02
N GLY A 48 -0.82 -16.17 0.25
CA GLY A 48 0.24 -16.22 1.26
C GLY A 48 1.16 -14.99 1.32
N MET A 49 0.70 -13.85 0.80
CA MET A 49 1.43 -12.58 0.87
C MET A 49 0.56 -11.50 1.49
N LEU A 50 1.21 -10.64 2.28
CA LEU A 50 0.61 -9.45 2.86
C LEU A 50 1.16 -8.22 2.14
N TYR A 51 0.29 -7.39 1.60
CA TYR A 51 0.68 -6.19 0.87
C TYR A 51 0.48 -4.94 1.73
N VAL A 52 1.54 -4.18 1.88
CA VAL A 52 1.58 -2.97 2.70
C VAL A 52 2.08 -1.82 1.86
N ALA A 53 1.55 -0.63 2.13
CA ALA A 53 2.07 0.59 1.56
C ALA A 53 2.24 1.65 2.65
N GLY A 54 2.89 2.76 2.32
CA GLY A 54 3.11 3.82 3.29
C GLY A 54 3.87 5.02 2.75
N GLY A 55 4.34 5.84 3.70
CA GLY A 55 5.10 7.04 3.44
C GLY A 55 6.56 6.80 3.09
N LYS A 56 7.35 7.88 3.22
CA LYS A 56 8.77 7.95 2.88
C LYS A 56 9.55 6.84 3.56
N THR A 57 10.55 6.34 2.85
CA THR A 57 11.35 5.21 3.30
C THR A 57 12.60 5.08 2.43
N THR A 58 13.48 4.15 2.78
CA THR A 58 14.65 3.81 1.98
C THR A 58 14.56 2.35 1.56
N ILE A 59 14.72 2.07 0.27
CA ILE A 59 14.79 0.72 -0.30
C ILE A 59 16.12 0.60 -1.04
N ASN A 60 16.96 -0.36 -0.66
CA ASN A 60 18.27 -0.61 -1.28
C ASN A 60 19.16 0.66 -1.40
N GLY A 61 19.13 1.53 -0.39
CA GLY A 61 19.88 2.80 -0.38
C GLY A 61 19.21 3.95 -1.14
N GLN A 62 18.13 3.70 -1.88
CA GLN A 62 17.36 4.73 -2.58
C GLN A 62 16.26 5.29 -1.68
N ALA A 63 16.18 6.62 -1.58
CA ALA A 63 15.07 7.31 -0.93
C ALA A 63 13.81 7.23 -1.81
N CYS A 64 12.69 6.81 -1.23
CA CYS A 64 11.39 6.77 -1.90
C CYS A 64 10.42 7.78 -1.25
N GLY A 65 9.52 8.37 -2.05
CA GLY A 65 8.45 9.23 -1.54
C GLY A 65 7.32 8.44 -0.85
N GLY A 66 7.16 7.19 -1.24
CA GLY A 66 6.33 6.17 -0.61
C GLY A 66 6.82 4.78 -1.03
N SER A 67 6.14 3.73 -0.60
CA SER A 67 6.43 2.38 -1.12
C SER A 67 5.20 1.50 -1.16
N LEU A 68 5.28 0.47 -2.01
CA LEU A 68 4.43 -0.71 -1.99
C LEU A 68 5.33 -1.93 -1.76
N ARG A 69 4.93 -2.84 -0.87
CA ARG A 69 5.76 -3.99 -0.49
C ARG A 69 4.91 -5.23 -0.26
N ALA A 70 5.45 -6.38 -0.58
CA ALA A 70 4.93 -7.66 -0.11
C ALA A 70 5.76 -8.18 1.06
N LEU A 71 5.07 -8.64 2.11
CA LEU A 71 5.64 -9.30 3.27
C LEU A 71 5.25 -10.77 3.29
N ASN A 72 6.17 -11.60 3.77
CA ASN A 72 5.84 -12.93 4.23
C ASN A 72 5.04 -12.78 5.55
N PRO A 73 3.80 -13.27 5.60
CA PRO A 73 2.94 -13.05 6.75
C PRO A 73 3.36 -13.83 8.00
N THR A 74 4.20 -14.85 7.86
CA THR A 74 4.66 -15.68 8.98
C THR A 74 5.71 -14.94 9.82
N ASN A 75 6.55 -14.12 9.20
CA ASN A 75 7.72 -13.52 9.87
C ASN A 75 7.94 -12.02 9.54
N GLY A 76 7.15 -11.43 8.65
CA GLY A 76 7.26 -10.02 8.28
C GLY A 76 8.42 -9.68 7.34
N SER A 77 9.16 -10.65 6.80
CA SER A 77 10.26 -10.38 5.87
C SER A 77 9.73 -9.89 4.51
N PHE A 78 10.42 -8.94 3.89
CA PHE A 78 10.07 -8.48 2.54
C PHE A 78 10.28 -9.59 1.51
N ILE A 79 9.28 -9.81 0.66
CA ILE A 79 9.36 -10.70 -0.52
C ILE A 79 9.80 -9.86 -1.73
N TRP A 80 9.14 -8.71 -1.92
CA TRP A 80 9.53 -7.69 -2.88
C TRP A 80 9.16 -6.29 -2.33
N GLN A 81 9.81 -5.26 -2.88
CA GLN A 81 9.62 -3.87 -2.46
C GLN A 81 9.80 -2.94 -3.66
N ASP A 82 8.87 -2.00 -3.81
CA ASP A 82 8.92 -0.99 -4.87
C ASP A 82 8.91 0.43 -4.28
N CYS A 83 9.84 1.26 -4.76
CA CYS A 83 9.78 2.70 -4.51
C CYS A 83 8.62 3.30 -5.29
N LEU A 84 7.81 4.11 -4.61
CA LEU A 84 6.82 4.98 -5.24
C LEU A 84 7.27 6.43 -5.13
N PRO A 85 6.91 7.29 -6.10
CA PRO A 85 7.34 8.68 -6.11
C PRO A 85 6.68 9.51 -5.00
N ARG A 86 5.54 9.05 -4.47
CA ARG A 86 4.77 9.74 -3.43
C ARG A 86 4.18 8.78 -2.40
N THR A 87 3.77 9.35 -1.27
CA THR A 87 3.17 8.61 -0.15
C THR A 87 1.85 7.96 -0.55
N VAL A 88 1.67 6.70 -0.17
CA VAL A 88 0.39 6.00 -0.33
C VAL A 88 -0.42 6.20 0.93
N LEU A 89 -1.56 6.88 0.80
CA LEU A 89 -2.48 7.14 1.91
C LEU A 89 -3.70 6.22 1.89
N GLY A 90 -4.23 5.95 0.69
CA GLY A 90 -5.35 5.04 0.47
C GLY A 90 -4.97 3.59 0.72
N ALA A 91 -5.96 2.71 0.78
CA ALA A 91 -5.75 1.28 0.91
C ALA A 91 -5.06 0.69 -0.32
N VAL A 92 -4.18 -0.29 -0.10
CA VAL A 92 -3.79 -1.23 -1.15
C VAL A 92 -5.01 -2.12 -1.42
N THR A 93 -5.41 -2.24 -2.68
CA THR A 93 -6.64 -2.99 -3.05
C THR A 93 -6.27 -4.16 -3.94
N ASP A 94 -6.66 -5.37 -3.56
CA ASP A 94 -6.58 -6.52 -4.45
C ASP A 94 -7.81 -6.59 -5.36
N THR A 95 -7.56 -6.77 -6.65
CA THR A 95 -8.59 -6.92 -7.69
C THR A 95 -9.18 -8.32 -7.76
N GLY A 96 -8.59 -9.29 -7.05
CA GLY A 96 -9.00 -10.71 -7.05
C GLY A 96 -8.31 -11.54 -8.12
N SER A 97 -7.56 -10.93 -9.05
CA SER A 97 -6.84 -11.60 -10.13
C SER A 97 -5.32 -11.45 -10.05
N ARG A 98 -4.76 -11.41 -8.82
CA ARG A 98 -3.32 -11.18 -8.55
C ARG A 98 -2.83 -9.82 -9.04
N VAL A 99 -3.71 -8.83 -9.08
CA VAL A 99 -3.36 -7.45 -9.42
C VAL A 99 -3.76 -6.55 -8.27
N LEU A 100 -2.82 -5.73 -7.81
CA LEU A 100 -3.05 -4.72 -6.80
C LEU A 100 -3.31 -3.38 -7.47
N ALA A 101 -4.28 -2.62 -6.96
CA ALA A 101 -4.50 -1.23 -7.28
C ALA A 101 -4.00 -0.35 -6.12
N VAL A 102 -3.17 0.63 -6.45
CA VAL A 102 -2.56 1.55 -5.47
C VAL A 102 -2.60 2.97 -6.01
N VAL A 103 -2.78 3.92 -5.09
CA VAL A 103 -2.80 5.36 -5.40
C VAL A 103 -1.80 6.09 -4.52
N ASP A 104 -0.89 6.84 -5.15
CA ASP A 104 0.15 7.63 -4.47
C ASP A 104 -0.16 9.14 -4.41
N GLY A 105 -1.37 9.53 -4.81
CA GLY A 105 -1.79 10.93 -4.90
C GLY A 105 -1.72 11.53 -6.30
N THR A 106 -0.89 10.97 -7.17
CA THR A 106 -0.65 11.45 -8.55
C THR A 106 -0.98 10.41 -9.61
N ALA A 107 -0.97 9.13 -9.23
CA ALA A 107 -1.22 8.04 -10.13
C ALA A 107 -2.14 6.99 -9.51
N LEU A 108 -2.90 6.31 -10.37
CA LEU A 108 -3.46 4.99 -10.12
C LEU A 108 -2.55 3.98 -10.82
N THR A 109 -1.94 3.08 -10.05
CA THR A 109 -1.05 2.04 -10.58
C THR A 109 -1.66 0.67 -10.33
N LEU A 110 -1.66 -0.17 -11.38
CA LEU A 110 -1.95 -1.59 -11.27
C LEU A 110 -0.63 -2.37 -11.23
N VAL A 111 -0.49 -3.26 -10.27
CA VAL A 111 0.75 -3.95 -9.96
C VAL A 111 0.54 -5.46 -9.91
N ASN A 112 1.45 -6.23 -10.50
CA ASN A 112 1.46 -7.67 -10.36
C ASN A 112 1.77 -8.04 -8.91
N ALA A 113 0.82 -8.70 -8.23
CA ALA A 113 0.91 -8.99 -6.81
C ALA A 113 2.04 -10.00 -6.46
N LEU A 114 2.52 -10.79 -7.41
CA LEU A 114 3.61 -11.75 -7.19
C LEU A 114 4.99 -11.12 -7.29
N THR A 115 5.15 -10.13 -8.17
CA THR A 115 6.47 -9.62 -8.55
C THR A 115 6.71 -8.15 -8.20
N GLY A 116 5.66 -7.37 -7.91
CA GLY A 116 5.77 -5.91 -7.77
C GLY A 116 5.82 -5.17 -9.10
N ALA A 117 5.83 -5.87 -10.24
CA ALA A 117 5.93 -5.22 -11.55
C ALA A 117 4.69 -4.36 -11.86
N SER A 118 4.90 -3.11 -12.25
CA SER A 118 3.83 -2.24 -12.75
C SER A 118 3.27 -2.79 -14.05
N LEU A 119 1.96 -3.00 -14.09
CA LEU A 119 1.21 -3.47 -15.25
C LEU A 119 0.55 -2.32 -16.02
N TYR A 120 0.14 -1.28 -15.28
CA TYR A 120 -0.52 -0.10 -15.82
C TYR A 120 -0.33 1.08 -14.88
N ASN A 121 -0.24 2.28 -15.46
CA ASN A 121 -0.08 3.51 -14.71
C ASN A 121 -0.91 4.64 -15.35
N ASN A 122 -1.87 5.19 -14.61
CA ASN A 122 -2.66 6.34 -15.04
C ASN A 122 -2.32 7.56 -14.21
N THR A 123 -1.82 8.61 -14.86
CA THR A 123 -1.42 9.87 -14.23
C THR A 123 -2.33 11.05 -14.60
N ALA A 124 -3.49 10.79 -15.22
CA ALA A 124 -4.35 11.82 -15.78
C ALA A 124 -5.06 12.67 -14.71
N ASN A 125 -5.09 12.23 -13.45
CA ASN A 125 -5.80 12.91 -12.36
C ASN A 125 -5.08 12.78 -11.01
N LYS A 126 -5.50 13.62 -10.05
CA LYS A 126 -5.05 13.59 -8.66
C LYS A 126 -5.93 12.66 -7.83
N TYR A 127 -5.70 11.37 -7.98
CA TYR A 127 -6.39 10.34 -7.19
C TYR A 127 -6.03 10.45 -5.72
N TYR A 128 -7.01 10.27 -4.84
CA TYR A 128 -6.79 10.37 -3.39
C TYR A 128 -7.52 9.29 -2.60
N GLY A 129 -8.65 8.81 -3.11
CA GLY A 129 -9.41 7.72 -2.50
C GLY A 129 -8.70 6.38 -2.64
N SER A 130 -9.03 5.46 -1.74
CA SER A 130 -8.72 4.04 -1.93
C SER A 130 -9.42 3.52 -3.18
N PRO A 131 -8.75 2.72 -4.02
CA PRO A 131 -9.43 2.00 -5.09
C PRO A 131 -10.50 1.07 -4.51
N SER A 132 -11.57 0.83 -5.28
CA SER A 132 -12.60 -0.16 -4.97
C SER A 132 -13.05 -0.80 -6.27
N ILE A 133 -13.46 -2.07 -6.23
CA ILE A 133 -13.79 -2.83 -7.44
C ILE A 133 -15.15 -3.48 -7.28
N SER A 134 -15.98 -3.35 -8.31
CA SER A 134 -17.30 -3.97 -8.40
C SER A 134 -17.60 -4.33 -9.84
N ASN A 135 -18.05 -5.57 -10.08
CA ASN A 135 -18.40 -6.07 -11.42
C ASN A 135 -17.32 -5.80 -12.49
N GLY A 136 -16.04 -5.98 -12.13
CA GLY A 136 -14.91 -5.76 -13.04
C GLY A 136 -14.54 -4.29 -13.30
N VAL A 137 -15.24 -3.34 -12.66
CA VAL A 137 -14.94 -1.91 -12.78
C VAL A 137 -14.18 -1.45 -11.54
N LEU A 138 -13.06 -0.77 -11.76
CA LEU A 138 -12.28 -0.11 -10.71
C LEU A 138 -12.76 1.33 -10.55
N TYR A 139 -13.08 1.70 -9.31
CA TYR A 139 -13.49 3.04 -8.93
C TYR A 139 -12.46 3.69 -8.02
N VAL A 140 -12.16 4.97 -8.27
CA VAL A 140 -11.23 5.75 -7.44
C VAL A 140 -11.65 7.20 -7.35
N GLY A 141 -11.68 7.72 -6.13
CA GLY A 141 -11.98 9.12 -5.86
C GLY A 141 -10.79 10.03 -6.12
N SER A 142 -11.05 11.16 -6.77
CA SER A 142 -10.11 12.27 -6.97
C SER A 142 -10.48 13.42 -6.04
N LYS A 143 -9.47 14.14 -5.54
CA LYS A 143 -9.68 15.39 -4.79
C LYS A 143 -10.22 16.52 -5.67
N ALA A 144 -9.96 16.48 -6.98
CA ALA A 144 -10.19 17.60 -7.88
C ALA A 144 -11.39 17.41 -8.81
N SER A 145 -11.74 16.16 -9.12
CA SER A 145 -12.55 15.84 -10.31
C SER A 145 -13.59 14.74 -10.07
N GLY A 146 -13.91 14.42 -8.81
CA GLY A 146 -14.98 13.47 -8.47
C GLY A 146 -14.54 12.01 -8.49
N LEU A 147 -15.42 11.11 -8.95
CA LEU A 147 -15.20 9.66 -8.98
C LEU A 147 -14.83 9.22 -10.41
N PHE A 148 -13.76 8.43 -10.53
CA PHE A 148 -13.36 7.81 -11.79
C PHE A 148 -13.74 6.34 -11.80
N ALA A 149 -14.10 5.83 -12.98
CA ALA A 149 -14.41 4.44 -13.23
C ALA A 149 -13.56 3.93 -14.39
N PHE A 150 -12.93 2.78 -14.22
CA PHE A 150 -12.10 2.11 -15.20
C PHE A 150 -12.66 0.70 -15.41
N GLY A 151 -13.24 0.47 -16.58
CA GLY A 151 -13.78 -0.82 -17.00
C GLY A 151 -13.51 -1.04 -18.48
N THR A 152 -13.78 -2.25 -18.95
CA THR A 152 -13.76 -2.61 -20.37
C THR A 152 -15.12 -2.40 -21.01
#